data_AF-A0A072TYL5-F1
#
_entry.id   AF-A0A072TYL5-F1
#
_cell.length_a   1.000
_cell.length_b   1.000
_cell.length_c   1.000
_cell.angle_alpha   90.00
_cell.angle_beta   90.00
_cell.angle_gamma   90.00
#
_symmetry.space_group_name_H-M   'P 1'
#
loop_
_entity.id
_entity.type
_entity.pdbx_description
1 polymer ?
#
loop_
_entity_poly.entity_id
_entity_poly.type
_entity_poly.pdbx_seq_one_letter_code
_entity_poly.pdbx_strand_id
1 'polypeptide(L)'
;MASSSSAGGSSSNMDIDTPAYEIKGRTMSIEEWELIIQAENPVDFTSLTHHGCDLVRFYKKQKLMSYFSLLNGPTYEVLVRQFWVRASVFDKVAAKQEEAQMILVDPTLEGKTREEMGLLAFTGTEIRSNVMGIPVTINEQVIAQAMRRDASGTYDGEEIPNPRTSPWKEIVNNTIYGSKDAKPYSTLSMEKKMLLKI
;
A
#
# COMPACT_ATOMS: atom_id res chain seq x y z
N MET A 1 -14.32 -62.71 36.51
CA MET A 1 -15.23 -61.55 36.64
C MET A 1 -14.39 -60.32 36.90
N ALA A 2 -14.45 -59.34 35.99
CA ALA A 2 -14.21 -57.92 36.23
C ALA A 2 -14.59 -57.22 34.92
N SER A 3 -15.84 -56.76 34.86
CA SER A 3 -16.37 -55.92 33.79
C SER A 3 -16.03 -54.47 34.10
N SER A 4 -15.60 -53.70 33.11
CA SER A 4 -15.73 -52.23 33.09
C SER A 4 -15.60 -51.76 31.64
N SER A 5 -16.72 -51.56 30.95
CA SER A 5 -17.50 -50.31 30.83
C SER A 5 -16.86 -49.32 29.85
N SER A 6 -17.37 -49.35 28.61
CA SER A 6 -17.04 -48.44 27.53
C SER A 6 -17.83 -47.14 27.70
N ALA A 7 -17.16 -46.06 28.08
CA ALA A 7 -17.72 -44.71 27.97
C ALA A 7 -17.64 -44.27 26.51
N GLY A 8 -18.80 -44.20 25.84
CA GLY A 8 -18.94 -43.61 24.51
C GLY A 8 -18.75 -42.09 24.59
N GLY A 9 -17.55 -41.61 24.29
CA GLY A 9 -17.31 -40.21 23.96
C GLY A 9 -17.63 -39.99 22.50
N SER A 10 -18.81 -39.46 22.19
CA SER A 10 -19.06 -38.84 20.89
C SER A 10 -18.19 -37.59 20.80
N SER A 11 -17.03 -37.71 20.15
CA SER A 11 -16.31 -36.56 19.64
C SER A 11 -17.10 -36.04 18.46
N SER A 12 -17.93 -35.02 18.68
CA SER A 12 -18.39 -34.17 17.60
C SER A 12 -17.16 -33.43 17.08
N ASN A 13 -16.48 -34.03 16.11
CA ASN A 13 -15.55 -33.29 15.27
C ASN A 13 -16.40 -32.22 14.59
N MET A 14 -16.32 -30.99 15.11
CA MET A 14 -16.64 -29.83 14.29
C MET A 14 -15.61 -29.87 13.17
N ASP A 15 -16.01 -30.32 11.99
CA ASP A 15 -15.27 -30.12 10.76
C ASP A 15 -15.13 -28.60 10.60
N ILE A 16 -14.05 -28.05 11.13
CA ILE A 16 -13.58 -26.73 10.76
C ILE A 16 -13.12 -26.93 9.32
N ASP A 17 -13.99 -26.55 8.39
CA ASP A 17 -13.70 -26.47 6.97
C ASP A 17 -12.54 -25.48 6.82
N THR A 18 -11.33 -26.02 6.94
CA THR A 18 -10.11 -25.23 6.98
C THR A 18 -9.84 -24.92 5.51
N PRO A 19 -9.94 -23.65 5.07
CA PRO A 19 -9.74 -23.34 3.66
C PRO A 19 -8.37 -23.87 3.27
N ALA A 20 -8.32 -24.69 2.22
CA ALA A 20 -7.07 -25.20 1.70
C ALA A 20 -6.18 -24.00 1.37
N TYR A 21 -5.05 -23.87 2.07
CA TYR A 21 -4.09 -22.79 1.86
C TYR A 21 -3.42 -22.99 0.50
N GLU A 22 -4.09 -22.55 -0.57
CA GLU A 22 -3.58 -22.64 -1.93
C GLU A 22 -2.72 -21.42 -2.24
N ILE A 23 -1.49 -21.67 -2.66
CA ILE A 23 -0.56 -20.61 -3.06
C ILE A 23 -0.97 -20.16 -4.46
N LYS A 24 -1.46 -18.92 -4.55
CA LYS A 24 -1.75 -18.26 -5.83
C LYS A 24 -0.52 -18.33 -6.75
N GLY A 25 -0.75 -18.60 -8.04
CA GLY A 25 0.29 -18.55 -9.06
C GLY A 25 0.96 -17.17 -9.13
N ARG A 26 2.23 -17.16 -9.55
CA ARG A 26 3.00 -15.92 -9.74
C ARG A 26 2.42 -15.09 -10.88
N THR A 27 2.35 -13.79 -10.68
CA THR A 27 1.94 -12.82 -11.71
C THR A 27 3.15 -12.22 -12.42
N MET A 28 4.31 -12.20 -11.74
CA MET A 28 5.58 -11.76 -12.29
C MET A 28 6.40 -12.95 -12.80
N SER A 29 7.23 -12.72 -13.82
CA SER A 29 8.18 -13.70 -14.35
C SER A 29 9.49 -13.80 -13.55
N ILE A 30 9.68 -12.91 -12.58
CA ILE A 30 10.89 -12.84 -11.74
C ILE A 30 10.74 -13.81 -10.55
N GLU A 31 11.83 -14.42 -10.12
CA GLU A 31 11.84 -15.25 -8.91
C GLU A 31 11.74 -14.40 -7.62
N GLU A 32 11.16 -14.94 -6.56
CA GLU A 32 10.97 -14.22 -5.28
C GLU A 32 12.27 -13.63 -4.71
N TRP A 33 13.37 -14.38 -4.84
CA TRP A 33 14.68 -13.98 -4.35
C TRP A 33 15.40 -12.98 -5.25
N GLU A 34 14.97 -12.87 -6.51
CA GLU A 34 15.53 -11.90 -7.47
C GLU A 34 14.88 -10.52 -7.35
N LEU A 35 13.73 -10.40 -6.66
CA LEU A 35 13.07 -9.12 -6.44
C LEU A 35 13.84 -8.23 -5.46
N ILE A 36 14.63 -7.29 -5.97
CA ILE A 36 15.37 -6.34 -5.14
C ILE A 36 14.38 -5.37 -4.46
N ILE A 37 14.38 -5.36 -3.13
CA ILE A 37 13.58 -4.42 -2.33
C ILE A 37 14.44 -3.21 -2.00
N GLN A 38 13.92 -2.03 -2.30
CA GLN A 38 14.49 -0.76 -1.87
C GLN A 38 13.63 -0.23 -0.72
N ALA A 39 14.15 -0.33 0.51
CA ALA A 39 13.56 0.36 1.65
C ALA A 39 13.87 1.86 1.56
N GLU A 40 12.90 2.70 1.92
CA GLU A 40 13.12 4.15 1.99
C GLU A 40 14.00 4.50 3.20
N ASN A 41 14.69 5.64 3.10
CA ASN A 41 15.50 6.13 4.20
C ASN A 41 14.61 6.65 5.33
N PRO A 42 14.90 6.32 6.60
CA PRO A 42 14.11 6.81 7.72
C PRO A 42 14.22 8.33 7.83
N VAL A 43 13.11 8.95 8.25
CA VAL A 43 13.06 10.40 8.47
C VAL A 43 13.40 10.70 9.92
N ASP A 44 14.55 11.35 10.13
CA ASP A 44 14.98 11.84 11.44
C ASP A 44 14.56 13.29 11.66
N PHE A 45 13.37 13.46 12.23
CA PHE A 45 12.86 14.77 12.60
C PHE A 45 13.70 15.50 13.66
N THR A 46 14.46 14.77 14.48
CA THR A 46 15.29 15.38 15.54
C THR A 46 16.44 16.15 14.92
N SER A 47 17.16 15.52 13.99
CA SER A 47 18.24 16.16 13.23
C SER A 47 17.71 17.33 12.39
N LEU A 48 16.57 17.15 11.70
CA LEU A 48 15.96 18.24 10.93
C LEU A 48 15.66 19.47 11.80
N THR A 49 15.08 19.25 12.98
CA THR A 49 14.77 20.32 13.93
C THR A 49 16.03 21.01 14.43
N HIS A 50 17.10 20.26 14.75
CA HIS A 50 18.38 20.82 15.17
C HIS A 50 19.00 21.75 14.11
N HIS A 51 18.76 21.46 12.83
CA HIS A 51 19.22 22.28 11.70
C HIS A 51 18.23 23.39 11.29
N GLY A 52 17.23 23.70 12.13
CA GLY A 52 16.28 24.78 11.88
C GLY A 52 15.13 24.42 10.93
N CYS A 53 14.96 23.14 10.59
CA CYS A 53 13.86 22.64 9.78
C CYS A 53 12.83 21.92 10.67
N ASP A 54 11.94 22.68 11.33
CA ASP A 54 10.81 22.11 12.09
C ASP A 54 9.64 21.75 11.15
N LEU A 55 9.70 20.53 10.60
CA LEU A 55 8.61 19.94 9.81
C LEU A 55 7.62 19.14 10.67
N VAL A 56 7.93 18.92 11.95
CA VAL A 56 7.11 18.08 12.83
C VAL A 56 5.73 18.69 13.01
N ARG A 57 5.68 20.01 13.23
CA ARG A 57 4.41 20.73 13.37
C ARG A 57 3.49 20.52 12.17
N PHE A 58 4.04 20.64 10.97
CA PHE A 58 3.28 20.48 9.73
C PHE A 58 2.70 19.07 9.59
N TYR A 59 3.54 18.04 9.71
CA TYR A 59 3.08 16.65 9.54
C TYR A 59 2.20 16.16 10.68
N LYS A 60 2.35 16.73 11.89
CA LYS A 60 1.45 16.46 13.02
C LYS A 60 0.06 17.01 12.78
N LYS A 61 -0.06 18.22 12.21
CA LYS A 61 -1.35 18.81 11.81
C LYS A 61 -2.07 17.94 10.77
N GLN A 62 -1.32 17.42 9.80
CA GLN A 62 -1.80 16.52 8.74
C GLN A 62 -2.08 15.08 9.20
N LYS A 63 -1.87 14.76 10.49
CA LYS A 63 -1.97 13.40 11.05
C LYS A 63 -1.10 12.36 10.31
N LEU A 64 0.08 12.76 9.86
CA LEU A 64 1.01 11.90 9.11
C LEU A 64 2.15 11.31 9.96
N MET A 65 2.23 11.64 11.25
CA MET A 65 3.29 11.10 12.11
C MET A 65 3.29 9.57 12.19
N SER A 66 2.11 8.93 12.12
CA SER A 66 2.00 7.47 12.11
C SER A 66 2.56 6.85 10.83
N TYR A 67 2.49 7.55 9.69
CA TYR A 67 3.13 7.11 8.45
C TYR A 67 4.66 7.09 8.58
N PHE A 68 5.27 8.15 9.10
CA PHE A 68 6.72 8.15 9.35
C PHE A 68 7.15 7.13 10.41
N SER A 69 6.27 6.84 11.38
CA SER A 69 6.52 5.77 12.35
C SER A 69 6.56 4.39 11.68
N LEU A 70 5.69 4.17 10.69
CA LEU A 70 5.68 2.94 9.88
C LEU A 70 6.91 2.89 8.97
N LEU A 71 7.27 4.01 8.32
CA LEU A 71 8.41 4.13 7.42
C LEU A 71 9.74 3.84 8.13
N ASN A 72 9.89 4.34 9.35
CA ASN A 72 11.06 4.11 10.19
C ASN A 72 11.05 2.72 10.87
N GLY A 73 9.99 1.93 10.68
CA GLY A 73 9.84 0.59 11.22
C GLY A 73 10.64 -0.47 10.44
N PRO A 74 10.64 -1.72 10.92
CA PRO A 74 11.28 -2.81 10.20
C PRO A 74 10.57 -3.10 8.88
N THR A 75 11.35 -3.30 7.82
CA THR A 75 10.83 -3.83 6.55
C THR A 75 10.96 -5.35 6.54
N TYR A 76 9.83 -6.06 6.44
CA TYR A 76 9.79 -7.52 6.35
C TYR A 76 9.98 -7.99 4.91
N GLU A 77 11.23 -7.98 4.44
CA GLU A 77 11.57 -8.22 3.03
C GLU A 77 10.99 -9.52 2.45
N VAL A 78 10.99 -10.61 3.22
CA VAL A 78 10.45 -11.90 2.76
C VAL A 78 8.95 -11.80 2.47
N LEU A 79 8.19 -11.15 3.35
CA LEU A 79 6.74 -10.95 3.15
C LEU A 79 6.48 -10.05 1.95
N VAL A 80 7.28 -8.99 1.80
CA VAL A 80 7.19 -8.06 0.66
C VAL A 80 7.45 -8.80 -0.65
N ARG A 81 8.47 -9.67 -0.71
CA ARG A 81 8.75 -10.49 -1.90
C ARG A 81 7.61 -11.43 -2.25
N GLN A 82 7.15 -12.21 -1.26
CA GLN A 82 6.05 -13.15 -1.45
C GLN A 82 4.78 -12.45 -1.93
N PHE A 83 4.47 -11.30 -1.34
CA PHE A 83 3.33 -10.48 -1.72
C PHE A 83 3.46 -9.96 -3.16
N TRP A 84 4.57 -9.30 -3.52
CA TRP A 84 4.65 -8.61 -4.81
C TRP A 84 4.72 -9.54 -6.01
N VAL A 85 5.41 -10.68 -5.90
CA VAL A 85 5.53 -11.65 -7.01
C VAL A 85 4.18 -12.28 -7.42
N ARG A 86 3.18 -12.22 -6.53
CA ARG A 86 1.80 -12.73 -6.75
C ARG A 86 0.75 -11.64 -6.83
N ALA A 87 1.14 -10.38 -6.67
CA ALA A 87 0.23 -9.26 -6.65
C ALA A 87 -0.40 -9.08 -8.03
N SER A 88 -1.71 -8.86 -8.06
CA SER A 88 -2.45 -8.44 -9.25
C SER A 88 -3.32 -7.25 -8.87
N VAL A 89 -3.40 -6.27 -9.77
CA VAL A 89 -4.33 -5.17 -9.62
C VAL A 89 -5.73 -5.65 -10.02
N PHE A 90 -6.70 -5.41 -9.14
CA PHE A 90 -8.12 -5.62 -9.40
C PHE A 90 -8.78 -4.24 -9.49
N ASP A 91 -9.06 -3.82 -10.72
CA ASP A 91 -9.69 -2.54 -11.01
C ASP A 91 -11.11 -2.75 -11.57
N LYS A 92 -11.75 -1.65 -11.96
CA LYS A 92 -13.10 -1.68 -12.53
C LYS A 92 -13.18 -2.50 -13.83
N VAL A 93 -12.10 -2.61 -14.59
CA VAL A 93 -12.06 -3.39 -15.83
C VAL A 93 -12.01 -4.88 -15.51
N ALA A 94 -11.15 -5.28 -14.59
CA ALA A 94 -11.07 -6.65 -14.08
C ALA A 94 -12.40 -7.11 -13.46
N ALA A 95 -13.06 -6.23 -12.68
CA ALA A 95 -14.37 -6.51 -12.11
C ALA A 95 -15.42 -6.84 -13.19
N LYS A 96 -15.48 -6.05 -14.27
CA LYS A 96 -16.39 -6.30 -15.40
C LYS A 96 -16.05 -7.57 -16.18
N GLN A 97 -14.77 -7.90 -16.31
CA GLN A 97 -14.34 -9.13 -16.97
C GLN A 97 -14.77 -10.37 -16.18
N GLU A 98 -14.67 -10.32 -14.84
CA GLU A 98 -15.15 -11.38 -13.95
C GLU A 98 -16.67 -11.57 -14.09
N GLU A 99 -17.45 -10.49 -14.14
CA GLU A 99 -18.89 -10.55 -14.42
C GLU A 99 -19.19 -11.17 -15.80
N ALA A 100 -18.48 -10.73 -16.84
CA ALA A 100 -18.67 -11.26 -18.19
C ALA A 100 -18.31 -12.75 -18.29
N GLN A 101 -17.28 -13.21 -17.56
CA GLN A 101 -16.94 -14.62 -17.47
C GLN A 101 -18.03 -15.43 -16.78
N MET A 102 -18.60 -14.91 -15.69
CA MET A 102 -19.72 -15.56 -15.00
C MET A 102 -20.96 -15.65 -15.88
N ILE A 103 -21.29 -14.59 -16.64
CA ILE A 103 -22.40 -14.60 -17.60
C ILE A 103 -22.15 -15.59 -18.75
N LEU A 104 -20.90 -15.75 -19.19
CA LEU A 104 -20.55 -16.74 -20.22
C LEU A 104 -20.75 -18.18 -19.73
N VAL A 105 -20.48 -18.44 -18.45
CA VAL A 105 -20.70 -19.75 -17.81
C VAL A 105 -22.18 -20.00 -17.53
N ASP A 106 -22.89 -18.99 -17.02
CA ASP A 106 -24.32 -19.02 -16.74
C ASP A 106 -25.03 -17.77 -17.32
N PRO A 107 -25.63 -17.90 -18.52
CA PRO A 107 -26.34 -16.80 -19.17
C PRO A 107 -27.53 -16.26 -18.37
N THR A 108 -28.06 -16.99 -17.38
CA THR A 108 -29.19 -16.51 -16.55
C THR A 108 -28.79 -15.41 -15.56
N LEU A 109 -27.49 -15.17 -15.43
CA LEU A 109 -26.94 -14.10 -14.61
C LEU A 109 -26.95 -12.74 -15.31
N GLU A 110 -27.28 -12.69 -16.60
CA GLU A 110 -27.34 -11.44 -17.35
C GLU A 110 -28.32 -10.44 -16.71
N GLY A 111 -27.85 -9.21 -16.45
CA GLY A 111 -28.64 -8.15 -15.82
C GLY A 111 -28.71 -8.21 -14.29
N LYS A 112 -28.15 -9.23 -13.63
CA LYS A 112 -28.03 -9.29 -12.17
C LYS A 112 -26.89 -8.43 -11.66
N THR A 113 -26.95 -8.07 -10.38
CA THR A 113 -25.86 -7.39 -9.67
C THR A 113 -24.73 -8.38 -9.31
N ARG A 114 -23.53 -7.86 -9.01
CA ARG A 114 -22.38 -8.68 -8.59
C ARG A 114 -22.71 -9.60 -7.42
N GLU A 115 -23.39 -9.05 -6.41
CA GLU A 115 -23.75 -9.78 -5.19
C GLU A 115 -24.73 -10.93 -5.50
N GLU A 116 -25.68 -10.71 -6.41
CA GLU A 116 -26.61 -11.74 -6.88
C GLU A 116 -25.93 -12.81 -7.74
N MET A 117 -24.79 -12.48 -8.38
CA MET A 117 -23.92 -13.45 -9.06
C MET A 117 -23.00 -14.21 -8.10
N GLY A 118 -23.04 -13.92 -6.80
CA GLY A 118 -22.12 -14.48 -5.80
C GLY A 118 -20.71 -13.86 -5.83
N LEU A 119 -20.53 -12.74 -6.53
CA LEU A 119 -19.28 -12.00 -6.62
C LEU A 119 -19.22 -10.91 -5.53
N LEU A 120 -18.02 -10.63 -5.03
CA LEU A 120 -17.81 -9.51 -4.11
C LEU A 120 -18.07 -8.17 -4.79
N ALA A 121 -18.77 -7.28 -4.08
CA ALA A 121 -19.01 -5.91 -4.53
C ALA A 121 -17.69 -5.18 -4.81
N PHE A 122 -17.63 -4.44 -5.92
CA PHE A 122 -16.48 -3.62 -6.25
C PHE A 122 -16.59 -2.26 -5.51
N THR A 123 -15.78 -2.08 -4.47
CA THR A 123 -15.76 -0.85 -3.66
C THR A 123 -14.67 0.13 -4.09
N GLY A 124 -13.62 -0.35 -4.77
CA GLY A 124 -12.50 0.45 -5.24
C GLY A 124 -11.41 -0.42 -5.85
N THR A 125 -10.36 0.20 -6.36
CA THR A 125 -9.20 -0.52 -6.88
C THR A 125 -8.45 -1.19 -5.74
N GLU A 126 -8.09 -2.46 -5.92
CA GLU A 126 -7.40 -3.26 -4.93
C GLU A 126 -6.14 -3.90 -5.51
N ILE A 127 -5.14 -4.14 -4.66
CA ILE A 127 -4.03 -5.03 -4.97
C ILE A 127 -4.30 -6.33 -4.23
N ARG A 128 -4.53 -7.40 -4.98
CA ARG A 128 -4.83 -8.74 -4.45
C ARG A 128 -3.62 -9.64 -4.61
N SER A 129 -3.20 -10.27 -3.53
CA SER A 129 -2.08 -11.21 -3.51
C SER A 129 -2.36 -12.38 -2.56
N ASN A 130 -1.34 -13.21 -2.38
CA ASN A 130 -1.33 -14.35 -1.48
C ASN A 130 0.05 -14.43 -0.81
N VAL A 131 0.06 -14.54 0.51
CA VAL A 131 1.27 -14.73 1.31
C VAL A 131 1.10 -16.04 2.07
N MET A 132 1.93 -17.04 1.76
CA MET A 132 1.88 -18.36 2.40
C MET A 132 0.49 -19.03 2.34
N GLY A 133 -0.24 -18.86 1.24
CA GLY A 133 -1.60 -19.41 1.08
C GLY A 133 -2.70 -18.53 1.66
N ILE A 134 -2.36 -17.45 2.38
CA ILE A 134 -3.34 -16.51 2.94
C ILE A 134 -3.60 -15.40 1.91
N PRO A 135 -4.86 -15.20 1.47
CA PRO A 135 -5.21 -14.06 0.62
C PRO A 135 -4.94 -12.75 1.35
N VAL A 136 -4.26 -11.82 0.68
CA VAL A 136 -3.97 -10.48 1.19
C VAL A 136 -4.45 -9.45 0.19
N THR A 137 -5.20 -8.46 0.69
CA THR A 137 -5.71 -7.35 -0.13
C THR A 137 -5.23 -6.02 0.45
N ILE A 138 -4.67 -5.18 -0.41
CA ILE A 138 -4.33 -3.78 -0.09
C ILE A 138 -5.30 -2.89 -0.87
N ASN A 139 -6.00 -2.02 -0.15
CA ASN A 139 -6.83 -0.96 -0.71
C ASN A 139 -6.64 0.32 0.12
N GLU A 140 -7.29 1.41 -0.31
CA GLU A 140 -7.18 2.72 0.36
C GLU A 140 -7.56 2.67 1.85
N GLN A 141 -8.61 1.93 2.20
CA GLN A 141 -9.08 1.80 3.57
C GLN A 141 -8.05 1.07 4.45
N VAL A 142 -7.45 0.00 3.95
CA VAL A 142 -6.40 -0.75 4.65
C VAL A 142 -5.18 0.13 4.90
N ILE A 143 -4.77 0.95 3.92
CA ILE A 143 -3.65 1.90 4.08
C ILE A 143 -4.00 2.96 5.13
N ALA A 144 -5.19 3.54 5.05
CA ALA A 144 -5.64 4.54 6.01
C ALA A 144 -5.69 3.99 7.44
N GLN A 145 -6.20 2.76 7.60
CA GLN A 145 -6.23 2.05 8.87
C GLN A 145 -4.82 1.78 9.42
N ALA A 146 -3.87 1.34 8.57
CA ALA A 146 -2.48 1.16 8.95
C ALA A 146 -1.83 2.47 9.43
N MET A 147 -2.20 3.59 8.80
CA MET A 147 -1.79 4.93 9.18
C MET A 147 -2.58 5.51 10.37
N ARG A 148 -3.56 4.77 10.92
CA ARG A 148 -4.47 5.21 12.01
C ARG A 148 -5.19 6.52 11.69
N ARG A 149 -5.67 6.65 10.46
CA ARG A 149 -6.40 7.83 9.97
C ARG A 149 -7.61 7.45 9.14
N ASP A 150 -8.48 8.42 8.91
CA ASP A 150 -9.54 8.30 7.93
C ASP A 150 -8.95 8.27 6.52
N ALA A 151 -9.58 7.48 5.63
CA ALA A 151 -9.23 7.42 4.21
C ALA A 151 -9.47 8.78 3.53
N SER A 152 -10.49 9.51 3.99
CA SER A 152 -10.76 10.88 3.56
C SER A 152 -10.04 11.91 4.43
N GLY A 153 -9.68 13.05 3.83
CA GLY A 153 -9.14 14.19 4.56
C GLY A 153 -8.91 15.37 3.63
N THR A 154 -8.86 16.57 4.22
CA THR A 154 -8.45 17.80 3.53
C THR A 154 -6.97 18.04 3.75
N TYR A 155 -6.30 18.53 2.71
CA TYR A 155 -4.92 18.97 2.83
C TYR A 155 -4.87 20.37 3.46
N ASP A 156 -4.31 20.45 4.67
CA ASP A 156 -4.13 21.74 5.37
C ASP A 156 -2.89 22.47 4.83
N GLY A 157 -3.03 23.07 3.64
CA GLY A 157 -1.94 23.70 2.88
C GLY A 157 -1.52 25.11 3.32
N GLU A 158 -2.21 25.71 4.31
CA GLU A 158 -1.98 27.11 4.68
C GLU A 158 -0.59 27.39 5.29
N GLU A 159 0.10 26.36 5.81
CA GLU A 159 1.39 26.51 6.51
C GLU A 159 2.63 26.29 5.62
N ILE A 160 2.49 25.72 4.40
CA ILE A 160 3.60 25.69 3.46
C ILE A 160 3.50 26.95 2.59
N PRO A 161 4.38 27.96 2.80
CA PRO A 161 4.36 29.15 1.96
C PRO A 161 4.52 28.71 0.50
N ASN A 162 3.69 29.26 -0.38
CA ASN A 162 3.74 29.00 -1.82
C ASN A 162 5.20 28.90 -2.26
N PRO A 163 5.65 27.83 -2.94
CA PRO A 163 7.05 27.65 -3.31
C PRO A 163 7.65 28.87 -4.03
N ARG A 164 6.82 29.67 -4.71
CA ARG A 164 7.21 30.93 -5.37
C ARG A 164 7.47 32.10 -4.42
N THR A 165 6.89 32.10 -3.23
CA THR A 165 7.00 33.15 -2.20
C THR A 165 7.65 32.65 -0.90
N SER A 166 8.03 31.37 -0.85
CA SER A 166 8.67 30.75 0.30
C SER A 166 10.04 31.39 0.60
N PRO A 167 10.39 31.61 1.88
CA PRO A 167 11.75 32.02 2.28
C PRO A 167 12.82 31.04 1.79
N TRP A 168 12.45 29.77 1.60
CA TRP A 168 13.35 28.72 1.12
C TRP A 168 13.65 28.80 -0.37
N LYS A 169 12.89 29.58 -1.16
CA LYS A 169 13.09 29.70 -2.61
C LYS A 169 14.48 30.19 -2.94
N GLU A 170 14.97 31.21 -2.24
CA GLU A 170 16.32 31.75 -2.48
C GLU A 170 17.40 30.71 -2.14
N ILE A 171 17.20 29.96 -1.06
CA ILE A 171 18.14 28.93 -0.60
C ILE A 171 18.18 27.78 -1.61
N VAL A 172 17.02 27.27 -2.02
CA VAL A 172 16.89 26.20 -3.02
C VAL A 172 17.48 26.66 -4.35
N ASN A 173 17.16 27.89 -4.79
CA ASN A 173 17.72 28.42 -6.02
C ASN A 173 19.24 28.57 -5.94
N ASN A 174 19.77 29.04 -4.81
CA ASN A 174 21.22 29.19 -4.66
C ASN A 174 21.93 27.82 -4.67
N THR A 175 21.35 26.81 -4.03
CA THR A 175 21.88 25.43 -4.04
C THR A 175 21.84 24.80 -5.44
N ILE A 176 20.75 24.99 -6.17
CA ILE A 176 20.54 24.39 -7.50
C ILE A 176 21.29 25.18 -8.58
N TYR A 177 21.15 26.51 -8.63
CA TYR A 177 21.64 27.36 -9.72
C TYR A 177 22.92 28.13 -9.40
N GLY A 178 23.39 28.13 -8.15
CA GLY A 178 24.50 28.98 -7.68
C GLY A 178 24.13 30.47 -7.68
N SER A 179 22.84 30.79 -7.74
CA SER A 179 22.30 32.15 -7.77
C SER A 179 20.95 32.20 -7.07
N LYS A 180 20.60 33.37 -6.52
CA LYS A 180 19.26 33.61 -5.95
C LYS A 180 18.14 33.51 -6.99
N ASP A 181 18.48 33.78 -8.25
CA ASP A 181 17.57 33.66 -9.38
C ASP A 181 17.61 32.25 -9.98
N ALA A 182 16.44 31.74 -10.34
CA ALA A 182 16.32 30.49 -11.07
C ALA A 182 16.82 30.69 -12.52
N LYS A 183 17.72 29.82 -12.97
CA LYS A 183 18.18 29.81 -14.37
C LYS A 183 17.34 28.84 -15.19
N PRO A 184 17.33 28.95 -16.53
CA PRO A 184 16.57 28.03 -17.37
C PRO A 184 16.96 26.58 -17.10
N TYR A 185 15.97 25.68 -17.01
CA TYR A 185 16.18 24.25 -16.75
C TYR A 185 17.23 23.62 -17.67
N SER A 186 17.32 24.08 -18.93
CA SER A 186 18.32 23.66 -19.90
C SER A 186 19.76 23.81 -19.40
N THR A 187 20.04 24.83 -18.57
CA THR A 187 21.37 25.18 -18.06
C THR A 187 21.84 24.31 -16.88
N LEU A 188 20.98 23.43 -16.37
CA LEU A 188 21.29 22.57 -15.22
C LEU A 188 22.03 21.28 -15.61
N SER A 189 22.93 20.83 -14.72
CA SER A 189 23.52 19.48 -14.78
C SER A 189 22.43 18.42 -14.57
N MET A 190 22.70 17.19 -15.01
CA MET A 190 21.69 16.12 -14.94
C MET A 190 21.31 15.78 -13.50
N GLU A 191 22.26 15.83 -12.55
CA GLU A 191 21.96 15.57 -11.13
C GLU A 191 20.99 16.62 -10.57
N LYS A 192 21.23 17.91 -10.88
CA LYS A 192 20.38 19.02 -10.45
C LYS A 192 19.00 18.99 -11.12
N LYS A 193 18.93 18.51 -12.35
CA LYS A 193 17.67 18.24 -13.07
C LYS A 193 16.85 17.13 -12.42
N MET A 194 17.50 16.12 -11.85
CA MET A 194 16.82 15.04 -11.12
C MET A 194 16.26 15.53 -9.79
N LEU A 195 16.99 16.38 -9.05
CA LEU A 195 16.53 16.96 -7.78
C LEU A 195 15.26 17.82 -7.90
N LEU A 196 15.00 18.43 -9.08
CA LEU A 196 13.78 19.22 -9.35
C LEU A 196 12.56 18.39 -9.73
N LYS A 197 12.73 17.09 -10.00
CA LYS A 197 11.63 16.18 -10.38
C LYS A 197 11.05 15.41 -9.18
N ILE A 198 11.72 15.48 -8.03
CA ILE A 198 11.27 14.95 -6.74
C ILE A 198 10.40 16.02 -6.08
#